data_AF-A0A816J7Q3-F1
#
_entry.id   AF-A0A816J7Q3-F1
#
_cell.length_a   1.000
_cell.length_b   1.000
_cell.length_c   1.000
_cell.angle_alpha   90.00
_cell.angle_beta   90.00
_cell.angle_gamma   90.00
#
_symmetry.space_group_name_H-M   'P 1'
#
loop_
_entity.id
_entity.type
_entity.pdbx_description
1 polymer ?
#
loop_
_entity_poly.entity_id
_entity_poly.type
_entity_poly.pdbx_seq_one_letter_code
_entity_poly.pdbx_strand_id
1 'polypeptide(L)'
;MSIALLLPSPVMTQKPSSITSPPRGFGSSSSRLLQVSCVTKNPSRNNNVTCNNFRPIKEVNNQITHTIPQEKLEIFKSMENWAETTLLPYLKPVEDSWQPQDFLPAPETDDAFYDQVREIRERTREIPDDYFVVLVGDMITEEALPTYQTTLNTLDGVKDETGGSLSPWAVWIRAWTAEENRHGDLLNKYLYLCGRVDMRHVERTIQYLIGSGMVSIR
;
A
#
# COMPACT_ATOMS: atom_id res chain seq x y z
N MET A 1 0.16 7.15 8.68
CA MET A 1 1.60 7.06 8.40
C MET A 1 1.99 5.65 8.77
N SER A 2 2.20 4.79 7.76
CA SER A 2 2.60 3.39 7.98
C SER A 2 3.77 3.36 8.96
N ILE A 3 3.60 2.57 10.02
CA ILE A 3 4.59 2.31 11.07
C ILE A 3 5.83 1.57 10.51
N ALA A 4 5.82 1.23 9.22
CA ALA A 4 6.86 0.49 8.53
C ALA A 4 8.20 1.23 8.35
N LEU A 5 8.31 2.51 8.73
CA LEU A 5 9.54 3.26 8.46
C LEU A 5 10.80 2.76 9.18
N LEU A 6 10.74 1.93 10.24
CA LEU A 6 11.96 1.58 11.00
C LEU A 6 11.96 0.26 11.79
N LEU A 7 11.06 -0.71 11.53
CA LEU A 7 11.04 -1.95 12.33
C LEU A 7 11.49 -3.19 11.54
N PRO A 8 12.51 -3.93 12.01
CA PRO A 8 12.84 -5.23 11.45
C PRO A 8 11.68 -6.20 11.68
N SER A 9 11.22 -6.85 10.61
CA SER A 9 10.17 -7.88 10.67
C SER A 9 10.61 -9.04 11.58
N PRO A 10 9.83 -9.45 12.59
CA PRO A 10 10.14 -10.66 13.35
C PRO A 10 9.86 -11.90 12.50
N VAL A 11 10.80 -12.84 12.51
CA VAL A 11 10.61 -14.19 11.97
C VAL A 11 9.52 -14.88 12.80
N MET A 12 8.35 -15.12 12.20
CA MET A 12 7.25 -15.85 12.84
C MET A 12 7.43 -17.35 12.60
N THR A 13 8.09 -18.05 13.52
CA THR A 13 8.06 -19.52 13.59
C THR A 13 7.11 -19.94 14.71
N GLN A 14 5.83 -20.16 14.38
CA GLN A 14 4.92 -20.88 15.27
C GLN A 14 4.22 -22.02 14.53
N LYS A 15 4.43 -23.24 15.05
CA LYS A 15 3.66 -24.44 14.72
C LYS A 15 2.23 -24.31 15.26
N PRO A 16 1.20 -24.80 14.56
CA PRO A 16 -0.17 -24.71 15.04
C PRO A 16 -0.43 -25.74 16.14
N SER A 17 -0.90 -25.27 17.30
CA SER A 17 -1.54 -26.09 18.34
C SER A 17 -3.05 -26.11 18.11
N SER A 18 -3.62 -27.31 18.04
CA SER A 18 -5.04 -27.58 17.83
C SER A 18 -5.88 -27.14 19.04
N ILE A 19 -6.86 -26.26 18.80
CA ILE A 19 -7.90 -25.91 19.77
C ILE A 19 -9.24 -26.36 19.20
N THR A 20 -9.86 -27.35 19.83
CA THR A 20 -11.22 -27.80 19.52
C THR A 20 -12.23 -27.03 20.37
N SER A 21 -13.29 -26.52 19.74
CA SER A 21 -14.46 -25.94 20.41
C SER A 21 -15.76 -26.53 19.82
N PRO A 22 -16.84 -26.67 20.61
CA PRO A 22 -18.04 -27.42 20.22
C PRO A 22 -18.99 -26.60 19.31
N PRO A 23 -19.91 -27.25 18.57
CA PRO A 23 -20.68 -26.58 17.54
C PRO A 23 -21.83 -25.77 18.15
N ARG A 24 -22.06 -24.55 17.63
CA ARG A 24 -23.31 -23.80 17.86
C ARG A 24 -24.04 -23.55 16.55
N GLY A 25 -25.36 -23.75 16.63
CA GLY A 25 -26.39 -23.81 15.59
C GLY A 25 -26.24 -22.90 14.36
N PHE A 26 -26.61 -23.49 13.22
CA PHE A 26 -26.81 -22.84 11.93
C PHE A 26 -27.90 -21.77 12.00
N GLY A 27 -27.49 -20.51 11.84
CA GLY A 27 -28.36 -19.39 11.49
C GLY A 27 -27.91 -18.81 10.15
N SER A 28 -28.82 -18.77 9.17
CA SER A 28 -28.61 -18.16 7.85
C SER A 28 -28.34 -16.67 8.00
N SER A 29 -27.07 -16.26 7.87
CA SER A 29 -26.68 -14.85 7.82
C SER A 29 -26.49 -14.43 6.37
N SER A 30 -27.40 -13.57 5.90
CA SER A 30 -27.24 -12.81 4.65
C SER A 30 -25.87 -12.13 4.65
N SER A 31 -25.02 -12.45 3.67
CA SER A 31 -23.68 -11.88 3.52
C SER A 31 -23.78 -10.41 3.11
N ARG A 32 -23.82 -9.52 4.11
CA ARG A 32 -23.69 -8.08 3.88
C ARG A 32 -22.21 -7.77 3.58
N LEU A 33 -21.92 -7.35 2.35
CA LEU A 33 -20.60 -6.84 1.99
C LEU A 33 -20.35 -5.51 2.72
N LEU A 34 -19.14 -5.33 3.23
CA LEU A 34 -18.75 -4.06 3.85
C LEU A 34 -18.48 -3.01 2.78
N GLN A 35 -19.19 -1.90 2.89
CA GLN A 35 -18.97 -0.71 2.08
C GLN A 35 -18.21 0.32 2.94
N VAL A 36 -16.92 0.50 2.65
CA VAL A 36 -16.09 1.55 3.26
C VAL A 36 -16.02 2.73 2.28
N SER A 37 -16.34 3.94 2.74
CA SER A 37 -16.25 5.17 1.94
C SER A 37 -15.54 6.25 2.74
N CYS A 38 -14.35 6.66 2.32
CA CYS A 38 -13.59 7.74 2.95
C CYS A 38 -13.64 9.06 2.16
N VAL A 39 -14.44 9.15 1.09
CA VAL A 39 -14.56 10.39 0.29
C VAL A 39 -15.70 11.25 0.80
N THR A 40 -15.39 12.46 1.30
CA THR A 40 -16.37 13.52 1.50
C THR A 40 -16.90 13.98 0.14
N LYS A 41 -18.15 13.61 -0.19
CA LYS A 41 -19.01 14.07 -1.29
C LYS A 41 -18.29 14.70 -2.51
N ASN A 42 -18.41 14.06 -3.68
CA ASN A 42 -18.17 14.73 -4.97
C ASN A 42 -18.86 16.10 -5.02
N PRO A 43 -18.23 17.15 -5.57
CA PRO A 43 -18.92 18.38 -5.92
C PRO A 43 -20.13 18.06 -6.81
N SER A 44 -21.26 18.74 -6.58
CA SER A 44 -22.48 18.55 -7.35
C SER A 44 -22.22 18.71 -8.86
N ARG A 45 -22.55 17.67 -9.64
CA ARG A 45 -22.40 17.66 -11.09
C ARG A 45 -23.45 18.61 -11.70
N ASN A 46 -23.01 19.74 -12.25
CA ASN A 46 -23.87 20.60 -13.06
C ASN A 46 -24.04 19.97 -14.45
N ASN A 47 -25.27 19.65 -14.84
CA ASN A 47 -25.62 18.92 -16.07
C ASN A 47 -25.36 19.69 -17.39
N ASN A 48 -24.79 20.89 -17.33
CA ASN A 48 -24.66 21.81 -18.47
C ASN A 48 -23.24 21.98 -19.01
N VAL A 49 -22.28 21.12 -18.62
CA VAL A 49 -20.89 21.19 -19.12
C VAL A 49 -20.55 19.91 -19.86
N THR A 50 -20.32 20.02 -21.16
CA THR A 50 -20.01 18.91 -22.09
C THR A 50 -18.56 18.42 -22.00
N CYS A 51 -17.70 19.13 -21.27
CA CYS A 51 -16.36 18.68 -20.93
C CYS A 51 -16.33 18.26 -19.46
N ASN A 52 -16.13 16.98 -19.18
CA ASN A 52 -15.82 16.51 -17.83
C ASN A 52 -14.40 17.02 -17.47
N ASN A 53 -14.28 18.30 -17.11
CA ASN A 53 -13.00 18.87 -16.69
C ASN A 53 -12.56 18.14 -15.41
N PHE A 54 -11.47 17.37 -15.50
CA PHE A 54 -10.78 16.86 -14.32
C PHE A 54 -10.43 18.03 -13.41
N ARG A 55 -10.79 17.95 -12.14
CA ARG A 55 -10.43 18.93 -11.11
C ARG A 55 -9.72 18.20 -9.98
N PRO A 56 -8.57 18.70 -9.51
CA PRO A 56 -7.97 18.21 -8.27
C PRO A 56 -9.00 18.28 -7.15
N ILE A 57 -9.07 17.25 -6.31
CA ILE A 57 -10.06 17.16 -5.22
C ILE A 57 -9.87 18.30 -4.20
N LYS A 58 -8.66 18.87 -4.10
CA LYS A 58 -8.39 20.04 -3.24
C LYS A 58 -7.19 20.83 -3.78
N GLU A 59 -7.37 22.13 -3.99
CA GLU A 59 -6.25 23.05 -4.23
C GLU A 59 -5.58 23.40 -2.89
N VAL A 60 -4.25 23.26 -2.83
CA VAL A 60 -3.46 23.70 -1.67
C VAL A 60 -2.79 25.02 -2.03
N ASN A 61 -3.29 26.11 -1.45
CA ASN A 61 -2.72 27.45 -1.61
C ASN A 61 -1.43 27.60 -0.81
N ASN A 62 -0.52 28.47 -1.27
CA ASN A 62 0.74 28.83 -0.60
C ASN A 62 1.71 27.66 -0.41
N GLN A 63 1.88 26.82 -1.44
CA GLN A 63 2.90 25.77 -1.41
C GLN A 63 4.30 26.38 -1.38
N ILE A 64 5.06 26.06 -0.33
CA ILE A 64 6.47 26.43 -0.21
C ILE A 64 7.29 25.23 -0.64
N THR A 65 8.05 25.38 -1.71
CA THR A 65 8.96 24.35 -2.24
C THR A 65 10.41 24.81 -2.08
N HIS A 66 11.36 23.86 -2.16
CA HIS A 66 12.80 24.14 -2.19
C HIS A 66 13.32 25.01 -1.03
N THR A 67 12.87 24.72 0.19
CA THR A 67 13.28 25.47 1.40
C THR A 67 14.73 25.19 1.84
N ILE A 68 15.38 24.18 1.26
CA ILE A 68 16.76 23.82 1.61
C ILE A 68 17.71 24.72 0.81
N PRO A 69 18.60 25.49 1.46
CA PRO A 69 19.61 26.29 0.75
C PRO A 69 20.57 25.44 -0.08
N GLN A 70 21.09 26.00 -1.16
CA GLN A 70 21.97 25.29 -2.10
C GLN A 70 23.22 24.71 -1.41
N GLU A 71 23.80 25.45 -0.45
CA GLU A 71 24.97 25.00 0.30
C GLU A 71 24.71 23.72 1.12
N LYS A 72 23.45 23.45 1.49
CA LYS A 72 23.08 22.24 2.21
C LYS A 72 22.84 21.04 1.28
N LEU A 73 22.68 21.24 -0.02
CA LEU A 73 22.53 20.14 -0.98
C LEU A 73 23.83 19.38 -1.16
N GLU A 74 24.98 20.06 -1.07
CA GLU A 74 26.30 19.43 -1.13
C GLU A 74 26.52 18.42 0.01
N ILE A 75 25.78 18.52 1.12
CA ILE A 75 25.82 17.53 2.21
C ILE A 75 25.36 16.16 1.69
N PHE A 76 24.22 16.10 1.00
CA PHE A 76 23.69 14.83 0.47
C PHE A 76 24.62 14.21 -0.57
N LYS A 77 25.24 15.05 -1.39
CA LYS A 77 26.27 14.61 -2.34
C LYS A 77 27.50 14.05 -1.63
N SER A 78 27.99 14.71 -0.59
CA SER A 78 29.12 14.22 0.21
C SER A 78 28.82 12.92 0.97
N MET A 79 27.53 12.63 1.22
CA MET A 79 27.06 11.44 1.93
C MET A 79 26.79 10.24 1.02
N GLU A 80 26.96 10.33 -0.30
CA GLU A 80 26.67 9.23 -1.22
C GLU A 80 27.45 7.95 -0.88
N ASN A 81 28.75 8.04 -0.60
CA ASN A 81 29.55 6.88 -0.20
C ASN A 81 29.04 6.25 1.12
N TRP A 82 28.57 7.07 2.06
CA TRP A 82 27.95 6.56 3.29
C TRP A 82 26.63 5.85 2.97
N ALA A 83 25.79 6.43 2.12
CA ALA A 83 24.52 5.81 1.72
C ALA A 83 24.78 4.48 1.00
N GLU A 84 25.76 4.42 0.10
CA GLU A 84 26.12 3.20 -0.61
C GLU A 84 26.58 2.09 0.35
N THR A 85 27.43 2.43 1.32
CA THR A 85 28.06 1.43 2.21
C THR A 85 27.25 1.11 3.46
N THR A 86 26.31 1.97 3.85
CA THR A 86 25.56 1.84 5.11
C THR A 86 24.05 1.78 4.90
N LEU A 87 23.48 2.57 3.98
CA LEU A 87 22.04 2.58 3.74
C LEU A 87 21.61 1.43 2.81
N LEU A 88 22.23 1.30 1.64
CA LEU A 88 21.86 0.26 0.66
C LEU A 88 21.92 -1.18 1.20
N PRO A 89 22.84 -1.56 2.10
CA PRO A 89 22.85 -2.90 2.68
C PRO A 89 21.62 -3.28 3.52
N TYR A 90 20.75 -2.32 3.89
CA TYR A 90 19.47 -2.64 4.54
C TYR A 90 18.41 -3.16 3.55
N LEU A 91 18.60 -2.94 2.25
CA LEU A 91 17.73 -3.50 1.22
C LEU A 91 17.97 -5.00 1.11
N LYS A 92 16.89 -5.76 0.98
CA LYS A 92 17.01 -7.20 0.77
C LYS A 92 17.22 -7.49 -0.73
N PRO A 93 18.13 -8.41 -1.08
CA PRO A 93 18.18 -8.94 -2.44
C PRO A 93 16.81 -9.49 -2.85
N VAL A 94 16.45 -9.32 -4.13
CA VAL A 94 15.15 -9.78 -4.67
C VAL A 94 15.00 -11.29 -4.48
N GLU A 95 16.06 -12.06 -4.68
CA GLU A 95 16.07 -13.51 -4.54
C GLU A 95 15.83 -13.99 -3.10
N ASP A 96 16.13 -13.15 -2.11
CA ASP A 96 15.91 -13.43 -0.68
C ASP A 96 14.62 -12.78 -0.15
N SER A 97 13.90 -12.06 -1.01
CA SER A 97 12.68 -11.34 -0.66
C SER A 97 11.46 -12.22 -0.84
N TRP A 98 10.62 -12.26 0.18
CA TRP A 98 9.29 -12.88 0.07
C TRP A 98 8.49 -12.25 -1.07
N GLN A 99 7.64 -13.01 -1.72
CA GLN A 99 6.73 -12.53 -2.75
C GLN A 99 5.28 -12.71 -2.31
N PRO A 100 4.32 -11.90 -2.79
CA PRO A 100 2.91 -12.05 -2.44
C PRO A 100 2.38 -13.48 -2.64
N GLN A 101 2.89 -14.19 -3.66
CA GLN A 101 2.49 -15.56 -3.96
C GLN A 101 2.87 -16.58 -2.87
N ASP A 102 3.88 -16.29 -2.04
CA ASP A 102 4.28 -17.16 -0.92
C ASP A 102 3.18 -17.28 0.14
N PHE A 103 2.24 -16.31 0.17
CA PHE A 103 1.17 -16.20 1.17
C PHE A 103 -0.24 -16.34 0.57
N LEU A 104 -0.34 -16.55 -0.75
CA LEU A 104 -1.61 -16.61 -1.47
C LEU A 104 -1.82 -17.99 -2.10
N PRO A 105 -3.07 -18.39 -2.37
CA PRO A 105 -3.34 -19.63 -3.05
C PRO A 105 -2.63 -19.73 -4.40
N ALA A 106 -1.98 -20.87 -4.66
CA ALA A 106 -1.26 -21.12 -5.91
C ALA A 106 -2.25 -21.38 -7.06
N PRO A 107 -2.34 -20.48 -8.07
CA PRO A 107 -3.32 -20.63 -9.14
C PRO A 107 -2.97 -21.75 -10.14
N GLU A 108 -1.74 -22.26 -10.14
CA GLU A 108 -1.27 -23.27 -11.10
C GLU A 108 -1.81 -24.68 -10.81
N THR A 109 -2.41 -24.89 -9.64
CA THR A 109 -2.93 -26.19 -9.20
C THR A 109 -4.45 -26.12 -9.04
N ASP A 110 -5.20 -26.37 -10.12
CA ASP A 110 -6.66 -26.16 -10.20
C ASP A 110 -7.44 -26.68 -8.98
N ASP A 111 -7.31 -27.97 -8.63
CA ASP A 111 -8.09 -28.57 -7.54
C ASP A 111 -7.71 -27.99 -6.16
N ALA A 112 -6.42 -27.74 -5.92
CA ALA A 112 -5.94 -27.22 -4.64
C ALA A 112 -6.21 -25.72 -4.46
N PHE A 113 -6.26 -24.96 -5.57
CA PHE A 113 -6.53 -23.52 -5.55
C PHE A 113 -7.91 -23.22 -4.94
N TYR A 114 -8.96 -23.90 -5.43
CA TYR A 114 -10.32 -23.66 -4.95
C TYR A 114 -10.51 -24.02 -3.48
N ASP A 115 -9.84 -25.09 -3.03
CA ASP A 115 -9.88 -25.50 -1.62
C ASP A 115 -9.15 -24.49 -0.71
N GLN A 116 -7.98 -24.00 -1.12
CA GLN A 116 -7.25 -22.96 -0.38
C GLN A 116 -8.02 -21.63 -0.32
N VAL A 117 -8.68 -21.23 -1.41
CA VAL A 117 -9.56 -20.05 -1.42
C VAL A 117 -10.74 -20.25 -0.48
N ARG A 118 -11.35 -21.46 -0.46
CA ARG A 118 -12.43 -21.79 0.47
C ARG A 118 -11.96 -21.67 1.93
N GLU A 119 -10.78 -22.18 2.24
CA GLU A 119 -10.19 -22.10 3.58
C GLU A 119 -9.95 -20.64 4.03
N ILE A 120 -9.45 -19.77 3.14
CA ILE A 120 -9.32 -18.33 3.44
C ILE A 120 -10.68 -17.76 3.81
N ARG A 121 -11.71 -18.01 3.00
CA ARG A 121 -13.06 -17.48 3.22
C ARG A 121 -13.71 -18.03 4.48
N GLU A 122 -13.44 -19.28 4.84
CA GLU A 122 -13.95 -19.86 6.09
C GLU A 122 -13.33 -19.19 7.31
N ARG A 123 -12.00 -19.03 7.33
CA ARG A 123 -11.30 -18.34 8.43
C ARG A 123 -11.72 -16.87 8.57
N THR A 124 -11.98 -16.19 7.45
CA THR A 124 -12.39 -14.77 7.50
C THR A 124 -13.82 -14.55 7.99
N ARG A 125 -14.66 -15.59 8.11
CA ARG A 125 -16.03 -15.46 8.65
C ARG A 125 -16.05 -15.09 10.13
N GLU A 126 -15.00 -15.45 10.87
CA GLU A 126 -14.89 -15.20 12.31
C GLU A 126 -14.19 -13.86 12.62
N ILE A 127 -13.65 -13.19 11.60
CA ILE A 127 -12.99 -11.89 11.74
C ILE A 127 -14.05 -10.78 11.73
N PRO A 128 -14.09 -9.88 12.74
CA PRO A 128 -15.09 -8.83 12.83
C PRO A 128 -14.90 -7.76 11.75
N ASP A 129 -16.00 -7.09 11.39
CA ASP A 129 -16.01 -6.08 10.34
C ASP A 129 -15.11 -4.87 10.65
N ASP A 130 -15.00 -4.50 11.93
CA ASP A 130 -14.12 -3.41 12.39
C ASP A 130 -12.65 -3.67 12.01
N TYR A 131 -12.22 -4.93 12.01
CA TYR A 131 -10.89 -5.33 11.57
C TYR A 131 -10.71 -5.09 10.07
N PHE A 132 -11.71 -5.45 9.27
CA PHE A 132 -11.67 -5.24 7.82
C PHE A 132 -11.70 -3.75 7.46
N VAL A 133 -12.37 -2.89 8.22
CA VAL A 133 -12.33 -1.44 7.98
C VAL A 133 -10.90 -0.92 8.11
N VAL A 134 -10.17 -1.33 9.14
CA VAL A 134 -8.77 -0.92 9.35
C VAL A 134 -7.85 -1.54 8.31
N LEU A 135 -8.00 -2.85 8.03
CA LEU A 135 -7.18 -3.55 7.03
C LEU A 135 -7.38 -3.00 5.62
N VAL A 136 -8.61 -2.62 5.26
CA VAL A 136 -8.90 -1.94 3.98
C VAL A 136 -8.24 -0.57 3.96
N GLY A 137 -8.28 0.18 5.07
CA GLY A 137 -7.59 1.47 5.18
C GLY A 137 -6.08 1.33 4.96
N ASP A 138 -5.46 0.32 5.58
CA ASP A 138 -4.05 -0.01 5.44
C ASP A 138 -3.70 -0.37 3.98
N MET A 139 -4.46 -1.27 3.37
CA MET A 139 -4.27 -1.66 1.97
C MET A 139 -4.40 -0.47 1.00
N ILE A 140 -5.41 0.39 1.20
CA ILE A 140 -5.59 1.60 0.39
C ILE A 140 -4.38 2.53 0.49
N THR A 141 -3.77 2.64 1.67
CA THR A 141 -2.55 3.45 1.81
C THR A 141 -1.35 2.81 1.13
N GLU A 142 -1.18 1.48 1.23
CA GLU A 142 -0.10 0.77 0.52
C GLU A 142 -0.23 0.90 -1.02
N GLU A 143 -1.45 0.86 -1.57
CA GLU A 143 -1.73 1.06 -3.00
C GLU A 143 -1.46 2.50 -3.50
N ALA A 144 -1.34 3.47 -2.59
CA ALA A 144 -1.01 4.85 -2.94
C ALA A 144 0.49 5.08 -3.21
N LEU A 145 1.28 4.01 -3.32
CA LEU A 145 2.73 3.99 -3.54
C LEU A 145 3.26 4.98 -4.59
N PRO A 146 2.60 5.21 -5.75
CA PRO A 146 3.07 6.21 -6.71
C PRO A 146 3.17 7.62 -6.11
N THR A 147 2.31 7.96 -5.15
CA THR A 147 2.33 9.24 -4.42
C THR A 147 3.58 9.32 -3.52
N TYR A 148 3.94 8.23 -2.86
CA TYR A 148 5.07 8.19 -1.94
C TYR A 148 6.41 8.26 -2.68
N GLN A 149 6.56 7.48 -3.75
CA GLN A 149 7.75 7.58 -4.61
C GLN A 149 7.89 8.97 -5.22
N THR A 150 6.79 9.57 -5.71
CA THR A 150 6.78 10.95 -6.21
C THR A 150 7.24 11.92 -5.12
N THR A 151 6.73 11.77 -3.89
CA THR A 151 7.11 12.61 -2.75
C THR A 151 8.61 12.52 -2.47
N LEU A 152 9.18 11.32 -2.42
CA LEU A 152 10.64 11.13 -2.27
C LEU A 152 11.42 11.79 -3.41
N ASN A 153 10.92 11.70 -4.65
CA ASN A 153 11.52 12.35 -5.82
C ASN A 153 11.29 13.87 -5.90
N THR A 154 10.59 14.47 -4.93
CA THR A 154 10.55 15.93 -4.75
C THR A 154 11.54 16.44 -3.70
N LEU A 155 12.23 15.54 -2.99
CA LEU A 155 13.21 15.91 -1.98
C LEU A 155 14.52 16.36 -2.63
N ASP A 156 14.91 17.61 -2.35
CA ASP A 156 16.15 18.17 -2.86
C ASP A 156 17.37 17.40 -2.35
N GLY A 157 18.32 17.14 -3.24
CA GLY A 157 19.58 16.46 -2.93
C GLY A 157 19.53 14.93 -3.02
N VAL A 158 18.35 14.31 -3.05
CA VAL A 158 18.21 12.84 -3.07
C VAL A 158 17.33 12.29 -4.19
N LYS A 159 16.56 13.14 -4.88
CA LYS A 159 15.65 12.72 -5.96
C LYS A 159 16.35 12.00 -7.11
N ASP A 160 15.62 11.10 -7.77
CA ASP A 160 16.06 10.48 -9.01
C ASP A 160 15.81 11.43 -10.20
N GLU A 161 16.88 12.02 -10.74
CA GLU A 161 16.81 13.00 -11.83
C GLU A 161 16.40 12.39 -13.18
N THR A 162 16.57 11.09 -13.38
CA THR A 162 16.38 10.45 -14.69
C THR A 162 15.42 9.28 -14.70
N GLY A 163 14.99 8.82 -13.51
CA GLY A 163 14.27 7.56 -13.33
C GLY A 163 15.19 6.33 -13.37
N GLY A 164 16.49 6.53 -13.55
CA GLY A 164 17.52 5.50 -13.62
C GLY A 164 18.87 5.98 -13.11
N SER A 165 18.90 7.05 -12.30
CA SER A 165 20.14 7.58 -11.73
C SER A 165 20.84 6.50 -10.90
N LEU A 166 22.17 6.46 -11.00
CA LEU A 166 23.01 5.55 -10.22
C LEU A 166 23.45 6.14 -8.88
N SER A 167 22.97 7.34 -8.52
CA SER A 167 23.22 7.85 -7.17
C SER A 167 22.63 6.88 -6.14
N PRO A 168 23.32 6.60 -5.02
CA PRO A 168 22.83 5.69 -3.98
C PRO A 168 21.44 6.07 -3.46
N TRP A 169 21.13 7.36 -3.42
CA TRP A 169 19.80 7.86 -3.07
C TRP A 169 18.70 7.42 -4.05
N ALA A 170 18.96 7.55 -5.35
CA ALA A 170 18.01 7.13 -6.38
C ALA A 170 17.87 5.61 -6.43
N VAL A 171 18.97 4.87 -6.27
CA VAL A 171 18.95 3.40 -6.14
C VAL A 171 18.09 2.98 -4.96
N TRP A 172 18.27 3.62 -3.79
CA TRP A 172 17.45 3.37 -2.61
C TRP A 172 15.97 3.65 -2.87
N ILE A 173 15.61 4.80 -3.44
CA ILE A 173 14.20 5.15 -3.72
C ILE A 173 13.55 4.09 -4.61
N ARG A 174 14.22 3.65 -5.68
CA ARG A 174 13.68 2.61 -6.58
C ARG A 174 13.58 1.25 -5.90
N ALA A 175 14.59 0.84 -5.15
CA ALA A 175 14.59 -0.45 -4.46
C ALA A 175 13.57 -0.50 -3.33
N TRP A 176 13.48 0.54 -2.50
CA TRP A 176 12.43 0.70 -1.49
C TRP A 176 11.04 0.65 -2.13
N THR A 177 10.84 1.37 -3.24
CA THR A 177 9.55 1.32 -3.96
C THR A 177 9.23 -0.10 -4.44
N ALA A 178 10.22 -0.83 -4.96
CA ALA A 178 10.03 -2.21 -5.37
C ALA A 178 9.70 -3.14 -4.18
N GLU A 179 10.31 -2.91 -3.02
CA GLU A 179 9.97 -3.63 -1.80
C GLU A 179 8.53 -3.33 -1.33
N GLU A 180 8.13 -2.06 -1.27
CA GLU A 180 6.79 -1.62 -0.82
C GLU A 180 5.66 -2.08 -1.76
N ASN A 181 5.92 -2.18 -3.08
CA ASN A 181 4.90 -2.62 -4.03
C ASN A 181 4.27 -3.97 -3.65
N ARG A 182 5.08 -4.87 -3.06
CA ARG A 182 4.61 -6.20 -2.63
C ARG A 182 3.60 -6.13 -1.49
N HIS A 183 3.61 -5.08 -0.66
CA HIS A 183 2.68 -4.91 0.46
C HIS A 183 1.25 -4.72 -0.05
N GLY A 184 1.03 -3.74 -0.93
CA GLY A 184 -0.26 -3.50 -1.60
C GLY A 184 -0.72 -4.74 -2.38
N ASP A 185 0.19 -5.35 -3.15
CA ASP A 185 -0.10 -6.54 -3.95
C ASP A 185 -0.63 -7.73 -3.14
N LEU A 186 -0.06 -7.98 -1.95
CA LEU A 186 -0.48 -9.06 -1.06
C LEU A 186 -1.84 -8.75 -0.43
N LEU A 187 -1.98 -7.55 0.15
CA LEU A 187 -3.19 -7.15 0.86
C LEU A 187 -4.39 -7.05 -0.10
N ASN A 188 -4.20 -6.53 -1.32
CA ASN A 188 -5.24 -6.43 -2.32
C ASN A 188 -5.79 -7.80 -2.69
N LYS A 189 -4.90 -8.73 -3.09
CA LYS A 189 -5.30 -10.10 -3.46
C LYS A 189 -5.93 -10.84 -2.29
N TYR A 190 -5.42 -10.66 -1.06
CA TYR A 190 -6.04 -11.23 0.14
C TYR A 190 -7.49 -10.72 0.34
N LEU A 191 -7.69 -9.40 0.28
CA LEU A 191 -9.02 -8.78 0.44
C LEU A 191 -9.98 -9.18 -0.69
N TYR A 192 -9.47 -9.30 -1.92
CA TYR A 192 -10.23 -9.81 -3.06
C TYR A 192 -10.70 -11.26 -2.83
N LEU A 193 -9.79 -12.16 -2.45
CA LEU A 193 -10.10 -13.58 -2.27
C LEU A 193 -10.98 -13.84 -1.02
N CYS A 194 -10.83 -13.05 0.04
CA CYS A 194 -11.58 -13.25 1.27
C CYS A 194 -13.09 -13.02 1.11
N GLY A 195 -13.51 -12.25 0.10
CA GLY A 195 -14.92 -11.99 -0.23
C GLY A 195 -15.73 -11.25 0.85
N ARG A 196 -15.05 -10.53 1.76
CA ARG A 196 -15.68 -9.77 2.86
C ARG A 196 -15.92 -8.30 2.55
N VAL A 197 -15.28 -7.77 1.51
CA VAL A 197 -15.22 -6.33 1.21
C VAL A 197 -15.72 -6.01 -0.20
N ASP A 198 -16.30 -4.82 -0.38
CA ASP A 198 -16.68 -4.32 -1.69
C ASP A 198 -15.45 -3.74 -2.42
N MET A 199 -14.76 -4.60 -3.18
CA MET A 199 -13.55 -4.22 -3.92
C MET A 199 -13.78 -3.07 -4.89
N ARG A 200 -14.98 -2.93 -5.48
CA ARG A 200 -15.27 -1.82 -6.39
C ARG A 200 -15.24 -0.47 -5.68
N HIS A 201 -15.70 -0.40 -4.44
CA HIS A 201 -15.60 0.83 -3.64
C HIS A 201 -14.16 1.10 -3.19
N VAL A 202 -13.42 0.05 -2.86
CA VAL A 202 -12.00 0.15 -2.49
C VAL A 202 -11.15 0.67 -3.66
N GLU A 203 -11.28 0.08 -4.85
CA GLU A 203 -10.57 0.49 -6.07
C GLU A 203 -10.87 1.95 -6.45
N ARG A 204 -12.13 2.37 -6.37
CA ARG A 204 -12.51 3.78 -6.58
C ARG A 204 -11.86 4.69 -5.56
N THR A 205 -11.74 4.23 -4.32
CA THR A 205 -11.10 4.99 -3.25
C THR A 205 -9.62 5.17 -3.50
N ILE A 206 -8.92 4.11 -3.92
CA ILE A 206 -7.51 4.16 -4.34
C ILE A 206 -7.35 5.17 -5.48
N GLN A 207 -8.21 5.09 -6.50
CA GLN A 207 -8.17 6.03 -7.64
C GLN A 207 -8.37 7.49 -7.18
N TYR A 208 -9.30 7.74 -6.26
CA TYR A 208 -9.48 9.07 -5.69
C TYR A 208 -8.28 9.53 -4.87
N LEU A 209 -7.68 8.63 -4.07
CA LEU A 209 -6.53 8.94 -3.23
C LEU A 209 -5.31 9.31 -4.07
N ILE A 210 -4.94 8.48 -5.05
CA ILE A 210 -3.82 8.74 -5.95
C ILE A 210 -4.06 10.02 -6.76
N GLY A 211 -5.27 10.20 -7.30
CA GLY A 211 -5.63 11.42 -8.04
C GLY A 211 -5.66 12.69 -7.18
N SER A 212 -5.83 12.56 -5.86
CA SER A 212 -5.73 13.69 -4.91
C SER A 212 -4.27 14.00 -4.54
N GLY A 213 -3.41 12.98 -4.55
CA GLY A 213 -2.06 13.07 -3.99
C GLY A 213 -2.07 13.34 -2.49
N MET A 214 -0.90 13.68 -1.97
CA MET A 214 -0.69 14.06 -0.57
C MET A 214 0.22 15.28 -0.51
N VAL A 215 -0.12 16.24 0.34
CA VAL A 215 0.74 17.38 0.65
C VAL A 215 1.17 17.29 2.09
N SER A 216 2.49 17.22 2.32
CA SER A 216 3.04 17.36 3.67
C SER A 216 2.92 18.82 4.08
N ILE A 217 1.97 19.13 4.95
CA ILE A 217 1.81 20.46 5.54
C ILE A 217 2.89 20.61 6.62
N ARG A 218 3.69 21.68 6.54
CA ARG A 218 4.60 22.11 7.61
C ARG A 218 3.91 23.10 8.54
#